data_AF-A0A972QG12-F1
#
_entry.id   AF-A0A972QG12-F1
#
_cell.length_a   1.000
_cell.length_b   1.000
_cell.length_c   1.000
_cell.angle_alpha   90.00
_cell.angle_beta   90.00
_cell.angle_gamma   90.00
#
_symmetry.space_group_name_H-M   'P 1'
#
loop_
_entity.id
_entity.type
_entity.pdbx_description
1 polymer ?
#
loop_
_entity_poly.entity_id
_entity_poly.type
_entity_poly.pdbx_seq_one_letter_code
_entity_poly.pdbx_strand_id
1 'polypeptide(L)' 'HNARWGDGNGFSHVRASLLGPSLSVPFSAGALTIGTWQQIVFVDFDNRSRSRTLVVQLVGEK' A
#
# COMPACT_ATOMS: atom_id res chain seq x y z
N HIS A 1 9.32 -19.31 -7.26
CA HIS A 1 9.09 -17.96 -7.83
C HIS A 1 10.00 -17.75 -9.03
N ASN A 2 11.23 -17.26 -8.83
CA ASN A 2 12.14 -16.94 -9.94
C ASN A 2 12.46 -18.14 -10.86
N ALA A 3 12.83 -19.30 -10.33
CA ALA A 3 13.12 -20.48 -11.15
C ALA A 3 11.90 -21.00 -11.95
N ARG A 4 10.67 -20.63 -11.55
CA ARG A 4 9.43 -21.04 -12.21
C ARG A 4 8.92 -19.99 -13.21
N TRP A 5 9.13 -18.71 -12.94
CA TRP A 5 8.50 -17.59 -13.67
C TRP A 5 9.48 -16.55 -14.24
N GLY A 6 10.76 -16.60 -13.88
CA GLY A 6 11.80 -15.70 -14.40
C GLY A 6 11.60 -14.21 -14.05
N ASP A 7 10.76 -13.90 -13.07
CA ASP A 7 10.35 -12.54 -12.71
C ASP A 7 11.32 -11.81 -11.78
N GLY A 8 12.20 -12.53 -11.08
CA GLY A 8 13.21 -11.96 -10.18
C GLY A 8 12.65 -11.14 -9.01
N ASN A 9 11.34 -11.17 -8.74
CA ASN A 9 10.68 -10.27 -7.79
C ASN A 9 10.05 -10.99 -6.59
N GLY A 10 10.46 -12.23 -6.32
CA GLY A 10 9.95 -12.99 -5.16
C GLY A 10 10.14 -12.27 -3.82
N PHE A 11 11.19 -11.46 -3.68
CA PHE A 11 11.40 -10.61 -2.50
C PHE A 11 10.31 -9.53 -2.35
N SER A 12 9.74 -9.05 -3.46
CA SER A 12 8.68 -8.05 -3.48
C SER A 12 7.40 -8.61 -2.86
N HIS A 13 7.08 -9.87 -3.14
CA HIS A 13 5.92 -10.55 -2.55
C HIS A 13 6.05 -10.69 -1.03
N VAL A 14 7.23 -11.08 -0.54
CA VAL A 14 7.47 -11.22 0.91
C VAL A 14 7.36 -9.87 1.62
N ARG A 15 7.95 -8.81 1.06
CA ARG A 15 7.89 -7.45 1.64
C ARG A 15 6.47 -6.89 1.63
N ALA A 16 5.74 -7.04 0.53
CA ALA A 16 4.35 -6.59 0.43
C ALA A 16 3.44 -7.34 1.40
N SER A 17 3.67 -8.65 1.59
CA SER A 17 2.91 -9.45 2.55
C SER A 17 3.19 -9.06 3.99
N LEU A 18 4.43 -8.66 4.30
CA LEU A 18 4.82 -8.21 5.64
C LEU A 18 4.23 -6.83 5.99
N LEU A 19 4.24 -5.89 5.06
CA LEU A 19 3.70 -4.53 5.27
C LEU A 19 2.17 -4.48 5.21
N GLY A 20 1.57 -5.36 4.40
CA GLY A 20 0.15 -5.35 4.10
C GLY A 20 -0.18 -4.49 2.87
N PRO A 21 -1.20 -4.88 2.08
CA PRO A 21 -1.56 -4.19 0.84
C PRO A 21 -2.48 -2.97 1.04
N SER A 22 -2.95 -2.74 2.26
CA SER A 22 -3.94 -1.70 2.56
C SER A 22 -3.81 -1.21 4.00
N LEU A 23 -4.33 -0.01 4.24
CA LEU A 23 -4.48 0.57 5.57
C LEU A 23 -5.82 1.29 5.68
N SER A 24 -6.31 1.43 6.91
CA SER A 24 -7.51 2.20 7.23
C SER A 24 -7.11 3.39 8.11
N VAL A 25 -7.52 4.60 7.72
CA VAL A 25 -7.30 5.81 8.52
C VAL A 25 -8.66 6.35 8.94
N PRO A 26 -8.88 6.59 10.25
CA PRO A 26 -10.12 7.21 10.70
C PRO A 26 -10.19 8.69 10.31
N PHE A 27 -11.41 9.20 10.26
CA PHE A 27 -11.67 10.61 10.03
C PHE A 27 -12.42 11.19 11.23
N SER A 28 -12.19 12.47 11.52
CA SER A 28 -12.94 13.23 12.52
C SER A 28 -13.16 14.65 11.99
N ALA A 29 -14.40 15.16 12.08
CA ALA A 29 -14.79 16.47 11.57
C ALA A 29 -14.34 16.74 10.11
N GLY A 30 -14.41 15.72 9.24
CA GLY A 30 -14.02 15.82 7.83
C GLY A 30 -12.52 15.77 7.55
N ALA A 31 -11.66 15.57 8.56
CA ALA A 31 -10.22 15.47 8.40
C ALA A 31 -9.69 14.07 8.74
N LEU A 32 -8.63 13.63 8.05
CA LEU A 32 -7.90 12.41 8.39
C LEU A 32 -7.25 12.57 9.78
N THR A 33 -7.45 11.59 10.65
CA THR A 33 -6.84 11.57 11.98
C THR A 33 -5.44 10.94 11.88
N ILE A 34 -4.45 11.74 11.48
CA ILE A 34 -3.03 11.36 11.45
C ILE A 34 -2.22 12.29 12.37
N GLY A 35 -1.23 11.74 13.06
CA GLY A 35 -0.32 12.52 13.92
C GLY A 35 0.64 13.39 13.11
N THR A 36 1.28 14.37 13.77
CA THR A 36 2.20 15.35 13.16
C THR A 36 3.28 14.73 12.25
N TRP A 37 3.71 13.51 12.55
CA TRP A 37 4.79 12.81 11.85
C TRP A 37 4.33 11.60 11.03
N GLN A 38 3.02 11.34 10.98
CA GLN A 38 2.48 10.23 10.20
C GLN A 38 2.23 10.68 8.76
N GLN A 39 2.55 9.80 7.80
CA GLN A 39 2.32 10.01 6.37
C GLN A 39 1.72 8.74 5.77
N ILE A 40 0.80 8.90 4.82
CA ILE A 40 0.31 7.79 4.00
C ILE A 40 1.26 7.67 2.81
N VAL A 41 1.98 6.55 2.73
CA VAL A 41 3.01 6.32 1.71
C VAL A 41 2.68 5.08 0.90
N PHE A 42 2.77 5.20 -0.42
CA PHE A 42 2.77 4.06 -1.32
C PHE A 42 4.20 3.56 -1.55
N VAL A 43 4.44 2.26 -1.38
CA VAL A 43 5.75 1.64 -1.60
C VAL A 43 5.62 0.55 -2.64
N ASP A 44 6.27 0.72 -3.79
CA ASP A 44 6.38 -0.33 -4.82
C ASP A 44 7.68 -1.14 -4.60
N PHE A 45 7.53 -2.42 -4.29
CA PHE A 45 8.67 -3.32 -4.08
C PHE A 45 9.12 -4.03 -5.36
N ASP A 46 8.40 -3.93 -6.47
CA ASP A 46 8.71 -4.66 -7.70
C ASP A 46 10.06 -4.20 -8.27
N ASN A 47 10.73 -5.08 -9.00
CA ASN A 47 12.08 -4.86 -9.49
C ASN A 47 12.14 -4.11 -10.84
N ARG A 48 11.00 -3.61 -11.31
CA ARG A 48 10.85 -2.86 -12.57
C ARG A 48 9.68 -1.89 -12.49
N SER A 49 9.71 -0.86 -13.34
CA SER A 49 8.62 0.12 -13.41
C SER A 49 7.31 -0.50 -13.87
N ARG A 50 6.21 -0.08 -13.26
CA ARG A 50 4.85 -0.55 -13.51
C ARG A 50 3.86 0.59 -13.35
N SER A 51 2.74 0.52 -14.05
CA SER A 51 1.56 1.30 -13.69
C SER A 51 0.85 0.63 -12.53
N ARG A 52 0.49 1.41 -11.51
CA ARG A 52 -0.16 0.94 -10.27
C ARG A 52 -1.44 1.73 -10.04
N THR A 53 -2.45 1.05 -9.54
CA THR A 53 -3.74 1.65 -9.19
C THR A 53 -3.92 1.61 -7.70
N LEU A 54 -4.18 2.77 -7.10
CA LEU A 54 -4.56 2.90 -5.69
C LEU A 54 -6.07 3.09 -5.61
N VAL A 55 -6.73 2.26 -4.80
CA VAL A 55 -8.17 2.36 -4.55
C VAL A 55 -8.38 3.07 -3.22
N VAL A 56 -9.18 4.13 -3.22
CA VAL A 56 -9.58 4.86 -2.01
C VAL A 56 -11.07 4.67 -1.81
N GLN A 57 -11.44 4.14 -0.64
CA GLN A 57 -12.83 3.97 -0.24
C GLN A 57 -13.11 4.80 1.01
N LEU A 58 -14.16 5.61 0.97
CA LEU A 58 -14.64 6.38 2.11
C LEU A 58 -15.92 5.69 2.64
N VAL A 59 -15.96 5.46 3.94
CA VAL A 59 -17.09 4.84 4.63
C VAL A 59 -17.41 5.67 5.87
N GLY A 60 -18.65 6.11 6.01
CA GLY A 60 -19.09 6.94 7.11
C GLY A 60 -20.40 7.65 6.81
N GLU A 61 -20.90 8.38 7.80
CA GLU A 61 -22.07 9.25 7.67
C GLU A 61 -21.63 10.71 7.50
N LYS A 62 -22.55 11.54 7.01
CA LYS A 62 -22.32 12.99 6.86
C LYS A 62 -22.36 13.70 8.21
#